data_AF-A0A1X7TW88-F1
#
_entry.id   AF-A0A1X7TW88-F1
#
_cell.length_a   1.000
_cell.length_b   1.000
_cell.length_c   1.000
_cell.angle_alpha   90.00
_cell.angle_beta   90.00
_cell.angle_gamma   90.00
#
_symmetry.space_group_name_H-M   'P 1'
#
loop_
_entity.id
_entity.type
_entity.pdbx_description
1 polymer ?
#
loop_
_entity_poly.entity_id
_entity_poly.type
_entity_poly.pdbx_seq_one_letter_code
_entity_poly.pdbx_strand_id
1 'polypeptide(L)'
;MSILLIGSTGMGKSTFGNFLFDPDDKHMLDNPTFAAATDNKPMTQEVKVVRQKVQVESGRKLWLDVIDTPGLNESADKDLSHMIDIIKMLNKCGEIRACILVVKFNAKIDAQYRATLEYYSRLLPGLFDKNVIIVMTEYATDERSELQRKRQRIDVEQVKRNTILELGKYSNNQISYSPQLFTIDCLPIASAEMETSLAERTAIIDHINTFLPIKVKDQLVAKTDYIKHIDAAKYEKLQGEIEGYKKRLKEQYQESEKVLDETHKKETKITQIESEIKNLETNLRDKNTTEEVVAAHWSISEDWRMLRWFTRDFNIESPLEITRYTTWSNQKCEFKEIAQTAKSIKGKVEGRFMRGIYASVTAYTEKRIKYADEIADLNRRLKREKEFLIDHNRDRDKYQKEHAKKKEEIELLKECMNETKADAKKCCLDFMTIEEAMARLDELVPRKK
;
A
#
# COMPACT_ATOMS: atom_id res chain seq x y z
N MET A 1 24.09 20.10 30.85
CA MET A 1 22.82 20.84 30.76
C MET A 1 22.80 21.47 29.39
N SER A 2 21.81 21.15 28.56
CA SER A 2 21.76 21.68 27.19
C SER A 2 20.75 22.81 27.08
N ILE A 3 21.11 23.89 26.42
CA ILE A 3 20.25 25.06 26.19
C ILE A 3 20.25 25.41 24.70
N LEU A 4 19.10 25.83 24.21
CA LEU A 4 18.91 26.27 22.83
C LEU A 4 18.79 27.79 22.80
N LEU A 5 19.69 28.49 22.10
CA LEU A 5 19.60 29.93 21.91
C LEU A 5 18.86 30.25 20.62
N ILE A 6 17.73 30.95 20.70
CA ILE A 6 16.95 31.39 19.52
C ILE A 6 16.79 32.91 19.51
N GLY A 7 16.60 33.47 18.32
CA GLY A 7 16.43 34.91 18.12
C GLY A 7 16.95 35.38 16.76
N SER A 8 16.50 36.55 16.31
CA SER A 8 16.89 37.12 15.03
C SER A 8 18.40 37.39 14.92
N THR A 9 18.88 37.61 13.71
CA THR A 9 20.24 38.12 13.47
C THR A 9 20.45 39.43 14.23
N GLY A 10 21.63 39.58 14.85
CA GLY A 10 21.98 40.81 15.58
C GLY A 10 21.37 40.97 16.98
N MET A 11 20.61 40.00 17.49
CA MET A 11 20.07 40.05 18.86
C MET A 11 21.09 39.69 19.96
N GLY A 12 22.34 39.40 19.59
CA GLY A 12 23.40 39.08 20.57
C GLY A 12 23.43 37.63 21.06
N LYS A 13 22.87 36.67 20.30
CA LYS A 13 22.87 35.22 20.67
C LYS A 13 24.27 34.69 20.95
N SER A 14 25.19 34.83 20.00
CA SER A 14 26.56 34.33 20.10
C SER A 14 27.35 35.02 21.21
N THR A 15 27.20 36.34 21.36
CA THR A 15 27.79 37.12 22.46
C THR A 15 27.28 36.64 23.82
N PHE A 16 25.98 36.45 23.96
CA PHE A 16 25.38 35.91 25.19
C PHE A 16 25.84 34.47 25.47
N GLY A 17 25.92 33.62 24.44
CA GLY A 17 26.46 32.26 24.56
C GLY A 17 27.91 32.24 25.04
N ASN A 18 28.76 33.15 24.55
CA ASN A 18 30.13 33.32 25.03
C ASN A 18 30.14 33.75 26.51
N PHE A 19 29.32 34.72 26.88
CA PHE A 19 29.24 35.23 28.25
C PHE A 19 28.77 34.15 29.24
N LEU A 20 27.85 33.27 28.81
CA LEU A 20 27.43 32.12 29.60
C LEU A 20 28.59 31.14 29.87
N PHE A 21 29.48 30.93 28.89
CA PHE A 21 30.63 30.06 29.06
C PHE A 21 31.69 30.67 29.97
N ASP A 22 32.19 31.84 29.60
CA ASP A 22 33.26 32.53 30.30
C ASP A 22 33.12 34.05 30.09
N PRO A 23 32.79 34.81 31.15
CA PRO A 23 32.61 36.26 31.06
C PRO A 23 33.92 37.06 31.05
N ASP A 24 35.09 36.40 31.12
CA ASP A 24 36.40 37.08 31.05
C ASP A 24 36.58 37.83 29.71
N ASP A 25 37.12 39.05 29.77
CA ASP A 25 37.37 39.92 28.61
C ASP A 25 38.20 39.22 27.55
N LYS A 26 39.19 38.42 27.99
CA LYS A 26 40.04 37.66 27.06
C LYS A 26 39.25 36.62 26.27
N HIS A 27 38.26 35.97 26.87
CA HIS A 27 37.39 35.05 26.14
C HIS A 27 36.42 35.84 25.25
N MET A 28 35.80 36.89 25.78
CA MET A 28 34.78 37.65 25.07
C MET A 28 35.32 38.39 23.83
N LEU A 29 36.55 38.90 23.89
CA LEU A 29 37.15 39.74 22.86
C LEU A 29 38.19 39.01 22.01
N ASP A 30 39.11 38.26 22.63
CA ASP A 30 40.26 37.70 21.90
C ASP A 30 39.99 36.29 21.37
N ASN A 31 39.30 35.45 22.15
CA ASN A 31 39.09 34.03 21.82
C ASN A 31 37.63 33.58 22.04
N PRO A 32 36.64 34.21 21.39
CA PRO A 32 35.25 33.87 21.62
C PRO A 32 34.93 32.47 21.07
N THR A 33 34.21 31.69 21.86
CA THR A 33 33.74 30.34 21.48
C THR A 33 32.83 30.37 20.25
N PHE A 34 31.92 31.34 20.20
CA PHE A 34 31.07 31.65 19.06
C PHE A 34 31.52 32.96 18.41
N ALA A 35 31.73 32.94 17.10
CA ALA A 35 32.07 34.15 16.36
C ALA A 35 30.92 35.18 16.42
N ALA A 36 31.17 36.33 17.02
CA ALA A 36 30.25 37.46 17.02
C ALA A 36 30.48 38.35 15.79
N ALA A 37 29.42 38.97 15.27
CA ALA A 37 29.54 39.91 14.16
C ALA A 37 30.24 41.20 14.60
N THR A 38 31.34 41.56 13.92
CA THR A 38 32.06 42.84 14.13
C THR A 38 31.58 43.94 13.17
N ASP A 39 31.12 43.54 11.99
CA ASP A 39 30.48 44.38 10.98
C ASP A 39 29.08 43.81 10.74
N ASN A 40 28.08 44.62 10.37
CA ASN A 40 26.63 44.29 10.24
C ASN A 40 26.22 43.07 9.36
N LYS A 41 27.15 42.17 9.02
CA LYS A 41 26.92 40.89 8.34
C LYS A 41 26.68 39.76 9.36
N PRO A 42 25.71 38.86 9.11
CA PRO A 42 25.55 37.65 9.91
C PRO A 42 26.80 36.77 9.81
N MET A 43 27.38 36.40 10.97
CA MET A 43 28.52 35.49 11.08
C MET A 43 28.10 34.04 11.32
N THR A 44 27.01 33.82 12.06
CA THR A 44 26.48 32.48 12.35
C THR A 44 25.66 31.97 11.17
N GLN A 45 26.33 31.24 10.27
CA GLN A 45 25.71 30.59 9.09
C GLN A 45 25.38 29.11 9.34
N GLU A 46 25.89 28.53 10.42
CA GLU A 46 25.70 27.12 10.76
C GLU A 46 25.34 26.98 12.24
N VAL A 47 24.61 25.92 12.58
CA VAL A 47 24.29 25.57 13.96
C VAL A 47 25.57 25.11 14.65
N LYS A 48 25.95 25.77 15.74
CA LYS A 48 27.13 25.40 16.53
C LYS A 48 26.71 24.88 17.90
N VAL A 49 27.20 23.70 18.25
CA VAL A 49 27.02 23.11 19.58
C VAL A 49 28.37 23.06 20.27
N VAL A 50 28.48 23.76 21.39
CA VAL A 50 29.69 23.76 22.20
C VAL A 50 29.35 23.27 23.59
N ARG A 51 30.17 22.34 24.09
CA ARG A 51 30.11 21.80 25.45
C ARG A 51 31.31 22.31 26.23
N GLN A 52 31.07 23.04 27.31
CA GLN A 52 32.13 23.57 28.17
C GLN A 52 31.77 23.41 29.65
N LYS A 53 32.79 23.23 30.48
CA LYS A 53 32.64 23.22 31.93
C LYS A 53 32.65 24.66 32.41
N VAL A 54 31.53 25.13 32.94
CA VAL A 54 31.37 26.49 33.44
C VAL A 54 31.42 26.52 34.96
N GLN A 55 32.03 27.56 35.50
CA GLN A 55 32.00 27.86 36.92
C GLN A 55 30.94 28.94 37.18
N VAL A 56 30.06 28.66 38.13
CA VAL A 56 29.07 29.62 38.66
C VAL A 56 29.67 30.24 39.93
N GLU A 57 29.31 31.48 40.27
CA GLU A 57 29.88 32.20 41.42
C GLU A 57 29.70 31.48 42.76
N SER A 58 28.71 30.59 42.87
CA SER A 58 28.53 29.67 43.99
C SER A 58 29.63 28.60 44.13
N GLY A 59 30.68 28.64 43.29
CA GLY A 59 31.76 27.64 43.23
C GLY A 59 31.35 26.34 42.54
N ARG A 60 30.08 26.20 42.16
CA ARG A 60 29.54 25.03 41.47
C ARG A 60 30.09 24.95 40.05
N LYS A 61 30.67 23.80 39.70
CA LYS A 61 31.10 23.50 38.32
C LYS A 61 30.05 22.62 37.64
N LEU A 62 29.59 23.04 36.46
CA LEU A 62 28.61 22.28 35.68
C LEU A 62 29.01 22.22 34.21
N TRP A 63 28.56 21.16 33.51
CA TRP A 63 28.70 21.07 32.06
C TRP A 63 27.53 21.77 31.38
N LEU A 64 27.83 22.77 30.59
CA LEU A 64 26.86 23.52 29.79
C LEU A 64 27.08 23.19 28.31
N ASP A 65 26.00 22.81 27.64
CA ASP A 65 25.94 22.61 26.20
C ASP A 65 25.09 23.74 25.62
N VAL A 66 25.69 24.63 24.85
CA VAL A 66 24.99 25.75 24.21
C VAL A 66 24.84 25.44 22.73
N ILE A 67 23.59 25.43 22.26
CA ILE A 67 23.24 25.28 20.85
C ILE A 67 22.96 26.70 20.33
N ASP A 68 23.94 27.29 19.65
CA ASP A 68 23.79 28.58 18.98
C ASP A 68 23.23 28.36 17.57
N THR A 69 22.08 28.99 17.28
CA THR A 69 21.38 28.83 16.01
C THR A 69 21.69 29.99 15.06
N PRO A 70 21.73 29.76 13.74
CA PRO A 70 21.82 30.83 12.77
C PRO A 70 20.59 31.76 12.86
N GLY A 71 20.74 32.97 12.33
CA GLY A 71 19.60 33.83 12.05
C GLY A 71 18.76 33.26 10.91
N LEU A 72 17.46 33.51 10.94
CA LEU A 72 16.52 33.05 9.92
C LEU A 72 16.20 34.17 8.92
N ASN A 73 15.70 33.78 7.74
CA ASN A 73 15.30 34.63 6.59
C ASN A 73 16.41 34.96 5.58
N GLU A 74 17.19 33.97 5.13
CA GLU A 74 18.09 34.18 3.99
C GLU A 74 17.47 33.69 2.66
N SER A 75 17.14 32.41 2.55
CA SER A 75 16.51 31.78 1.37
C SER A 75 15.92 30.41 1.72
N ALA A 76 14.99 29.89 0.91
CA ALA A 76 14.24 28.66 1.23
C ALA A 76 15.13 27.40 1.37
N ASP A 77 16.20 27.30 0.59
CA ASP A 77 17.21 26.23 0.66
C ASP A 77 18.04 26.33 1.94
N LYS A 78 18.47 27.54 2.30
CA LYS A 78 19.21 27.78 3.55
C LYS A 78 18.35 27.55 4.78
N ASP A 79 17.11 28.03 4.76
CA ASP A 79 16.17 27.84 5.86
C ASP A 79 15.92 26.35 6.10
N LEU A 80 15.77 25.54 5.05
CA LEU A 80 15.66 24.08 5.15
C LEU A 80 16.95 23.44 5.68
N SER A 81 18.12 23.83 5.16
CA SER A 81 19.41 23.32 5.65
C SER A 81 19.58 23.60 7.14
N HIS A 82 19.27 24.83 7.57
CA HIS A 82 19.31 25.22 8.98
C HIS A 82 18.32 24.40 9.81
N MET A 83 17.09 24.17 9.34
CA MET A 83 16.13 23.30 10.05
C MET A 83 16.69 21.89 10.26
N ILE A 84 17.26 21.31 9.21
CA ILE A 84 17.85 19.98 9.24
C ILE A 84 18.97 19.91 10.28
N ASP A 85 19.87 20.90 10.28
CA ASP A 85 21.01 20.93 11.19
C ASP A 85 20.58 21.12 12.65
N ILE A 86 19.60 22.00 12.90
CA ILE A 86 19.03 22.19 14.24
C ILE A 86 18.43 20.87 14.74
N ILE A 87 17.58 20.23 13.94
CA ILE A 87 16.90 18.98 14.31
C ILE A 87 17.88 17.83 14.50
N LYS A 88 18.89 17.70 13.63
CA LYS A 88 19.99 16.73 13.81
C LYS A 88 20.71 16.94 15.13
N MET A 89 21.04 18.19 15.48
CA MET A 89 21.73 18.50 16.72
C MET A 89 20.86 18.23 17.95
N LEU A 90 19.58 18.58 17.90
CA LEU A 90 18.64 18.29 18.98
C LEU A 90 18.44 16.78 19.18
N ASN A 91 18.27 16.02 18.10
CA ASN A 91 18.18 14.56 18.16
C ASN A 91 19.44 13.91 18.75
N LYS A 92 20.62 14.47 18.46
CA LYS A 92 21.90 14.05 19.05
C LYS A 92 21.98 14.39 20.55
N CYS A 93 21.44 15.53 20.97
CA CYS A 93 21.39 15.92 22.38
C CYS A 93 20.43 15.05 23.18
N GLY A 94 19.31 14.63 22.58
CA GLY A 94 18.26 13.82 23.19
C GLY A 94 17.36 14.59 24.17
N GLU A 95 17.92 15.56 24.89
CA GLU A 95 17.20 16.47 25.77
C GLU A 95 17.80 17.89 25.80
N ILE A 96 16.96 18.89 26.04
CA ILE A 96 17.35 20.27 26.37
C ILE A 96 16.62 20.73 27.63
N ARG A 97 17.23 21.61 28.42
CA ARG A 97 16.63 22.13 29.65
C ARG A 97 15.87 23.42 29.45
N ALA A 98 16.37 24.32 28.60
CA ALA A 98 15.73 25.59 28.33
C ALA A 98 15.87 25.99 26.86
N CYS A 99 14.86 26.73 26.41
CA CYS A 99 14.93 27.54 25.21
C CYS A 99 15.10 29.00 25.63
N ILE A 100 16.20 29.63 25.22
CA ILE A 100 16.50 31.02 25.54
C ILE A 100 16.19 31.87 24.33
N LEU A 101 15.19 32.71 24.45
CA LEU A 101 14.87 33.72 23.46
C LEU A 101 15.69 34.98 23.73
N VAL A 102 16.68 35.20 22.90
CA VAL A 102 17.58 36.35 23.01
C VAL A 102 17.01 37.51 22.21
N VAL A 103 16.82 38.65 22.89
CA VAL A 103 16.23 39.87 22.33
C VAL A 103 17.11 41.04 22.72
N LYS A 104 17.37 41.98 21.81
CA LYS A 104 18.07 43.21 22.18
C LYS A 104 17.15 44.15 22.96
N PHE A 105 17.63 44.72 24.06
CA PHE A 105 16.84 45.65 24.87
C PHE A 105 16.33 46.83 24.02
N ASN A 106 15.05 47.15 24.17
CA ASN A 106 14.38 48.22 23.43
C ASN A 106 14.40 48.06 21.89
N ALA A 107 14.75 46.88 21.37
CA ALA A 107 14.58 46.57 19.95
C ALA A 107 13.10 46.40 19.63
N LYS A 108 12.68 46.89 18.45
CA LYS A 108 11.32 46.67 17.96
C LYS A 108 11.17 45.21 17.53
N ILE A 109 10.08 44.58 17.93
CA ILE A 109 9.66 43.27 17.41
C ILE A 109 9.15 43.48 15.99
N ASP A 110 10.08 43.38 15.06
CA ASP A 110 9.85 43.53 13.63
C ASP A 110 9.30 42.25 12.98
N ALA A 111 9.04 42.32 11.68
CA ALA A 111 8.55 41.18 10.92
C ALA A 111 9.53 39.99 10.92
N GLN A 112 10.84 40.25 10.98
CA GLN A 112 11.86 39.21 10.98
C GLN A 112 11.86 38.41 12.29
N TYR A 113 11.68 39.10 13.42
CA TYR A 113 11.53 38.45 14.72
C TYR A 113 10.27 37.60 14.80
N ARG A 114 9.15 38.09 14.27
CA ARG A 114 7.90 37.31 14.20
C ARG A 114 8.08 36.05 13.36
N ALA A 115 8.67 36.18 12.18
CA ALA A 115 9.00 35.04 11.33
C ALA A 115 9.92 34.03 12.03
N THR A 116 10.87 34.52 12.83
CA THR A 116 11.77 33.67 13.63
C THR A 116 11.00 32.86 14.67
N LEU A 117 10.10 33.50 15.43
CA LEU A 117 9.27 32.81 16.42
C LEU A 117 8.33 31.80 15.78
N GLU A 118 7.65 32.19 14.70
CA GLU A 118 6.77 31.30 13.95
C GLU A 118 7.56 30.09 13.41
N TYR A 119 8.74 30.31 12.86
CA TYR A 119 9.63 29.25 12.39
C TYR A 119 9.96 28.26 13.50
N TYR A 120 10.44 28.72 14.66
CA TYR A 120 10.79 27.83 15.76
C TYR A 120 9.58 27.12 16.35
N SER A 121 8.40 27.76 16.34
CA SER A 121 7.15 27.15 16.83
C SER A 121 6.68 26.01 15.93
N ARG A 122 6.98 26.09 14.63
CA ARG A 122 6.72 25.03 13.66
C ARG A 122 7.79 23.94 13.73
N LEU A 123 9.05 24.32 13.91
CA LEU A 123 10.19 23.40 13.94
C LEU A 123 10.14 22.47 15.16
N LEU A 124 9.75 23.00 16.32
CA LEU A 124 9.71 22.24 17.57
C LEU A 124 8.34 22.46 18.24
N PRO A 125 7.30 21.73 17.80
CA PRO A 125 5.98 21.81 18.41
C PRO A 125 6.08 21.54 19.92
N GLY A 126 5.54 22.48 20.71
CA GLY A 126 5.57 22.40 22.17
C GLY A 126 6.88 22.87 22.82
N LEU A 127 7.88 23.33 22.04
CA LEU A 127 9.08 23.98 22.60
C LEU A 127 8.71 25.14 23.51
N PHE A 128 7.71 25.89 23.10
CA PHE A 128 7.27 27.08 23.80
C PHE A 128 6.34 26.80 24.99
N ASP A 129 5.88 25.56 25.15
CA ASP A 129 4.93 25.19 26.19
C ASP A 129 5.54 25.29 27.59
N LYS A 130 6.86 25.05 27.72
CA LYS A 130 7.59 25.02 28.99
C LYS A 130 9.06 25.41 28.79
N ASN A 131 9.68 25.93 29.85
CA ASN A 131 11.12 26.22 29.94
C ASN A 131 11.68 27.25 28.93
N VAL A 132 10.83 28.17 28.48
CA VAL A 132 11.27 29.34 27.72
C VAL A 132 11.66 30.43 28.71
N ILE A 133 12.80 31.04 28.47
CA ILE A 133 13.21 32.27 29.14
C ILE A 133 13.50 33.34 28.11
N ILE A 134 13.31 34.59 28.49
CA ILE A 134 13.64 35.74 27.65
C ILE A 134 14.89 36.38 28.25
N VAL A 135 15.89 36.61 27.41
CA VAL A 135 17.10 37.34 27.82
C VAL A 135 17.20 38.60 26.95
N MET A 136 17.07 39.74 27.61
CA MET A 136 17.26 41.05 27.02
C MET A 136 18.74 41.44 27.07
N THR A 137 19.43 41.39 25.94
CA THR A 137 20.85 41.76 25.79
C THR A 137 21.02 43.26 25.57
N GLU A 138 22.26 43.75 25.66
CA GLU A 138 22.60 45.18 25.54
C GLU A 138 21.88 46.08 26.56
N TYR A 139 21.63 45.54 27.76
CA TYR A 139 21.08 46.30 28.87
C TYR A 139 22.20 46.89 29.74
N ALA A 140 22.91 47.88 29.22
CA ALA A 140 23.99 48.55 29.96
C ALA A 140 23.47 49.22 31.24
N THR A 141 24.16 49.00 32.36
CA THR A 141 23.77 49.46 33.70
C THR A 141 24.56 50.68 34.18
N ASP A 142 25.49 51.21 33.38
CA ASP A 142 26.18 52.44 33.70
C ASP A 142 25.24 53.65 33.88
N GLU A 143 25.71 54.62 34.66
CA GLU A 143 25.00 55.85 34.99
C GLU A 143 24.56 56.62 33.73
N ARG A 144 25.39 56.62 32.67
CA ARG A 144 25.07 57.33 31.42
C ARG A 144 23.93 56.61 30.69
N SER A 145 23.93 55.29 30.62
CA SER A 145 22.83 54.50 30.03
C SER A 145 21.52 54.67 30.81
N GLU A 146 21.56 54.70 32.14
CA GLU A 146 20.39 55.01 32.96
C GLU A 146 19.85 56.43 32.71
N LEU A 147 20.73 57.43 32.68
CA LEU A 147 20.35 58.81 32.42
C LEU A 147 19.78 58.97 31.00
N GLN A 148 20.34 58.24 30.03
CA GLN A 148 19.85 58.22 28.66
C GLN A 148 18.45 57.62 28.58
N ARG A 149 18.18 56.49 29.25
CA ARG A 149 16.83 55.90 29.35
C ARG A 149 15.83 56.89 29.96
N LYS A 150 16.21 57.58 31.04
CA LYS A 150 15.39 58.63 31.68
C LYS A 150 15.09 59.79 30.71
N ARG A 151 16.10 60.28 29.98
CA ARG A 151 15.96 61.36 28.98
C ARG A 151 15.04 60.95 27.82
N GLN A 152 15.16 59.72 27.36
CA GLN A 152 14.31 59.15 26.29
C GLN A 152 12.92 58.72 26.79
N ARG A 153 12.66 58.85 28.10
CA ARG A 153 11.42 58.42 28.76
C ARG A 153 11.09 56.94 28.49
N ILE A 154 12.13 56.10 28.47
CA ILE A 154 11.97 54.66 28.33
C ILE A 154 11.55 54.08 29.68
N ASP A 155 10.34 53.55 29.74
CA ASP A 155 9.87 52.74 30.87
C ASP A 155 10.34 51.29 30.68
N VAL A 156 11.35 50.90 31.46
CA VAL A 156 11.96 49.56 31.40
C VAL A 156 10.92 48.46 31.66
N GLU A 157 10.03 48.64 32.63
CA GLU A 157 9.02 47.64 32.98
C GLU A 157 7.92 47.56 31.92
N GLN A 158 7.61 48.67 31.24
CA GLN A 158 6.75 48.64 30.07
C GLN A 158 7.40 47.89 28.91
N VAL A 159 8.69 48.10 28.63
CA VAL A 159 9.43 47.37 27.58
C VAL A 159 9.41 45.86 27.86
N LYS A 160 9.74 45.44 29.09
CA LYS A 160 9.68 44.03 29.52
C LYS A 160 8.30 43.41 29.31
N ARG A 161 7.24 44.07 29.79
CA ARG A 161 5.85 43.61 29.64
C ARG A 161 5.44 43.52 28.17
N ASN A 162 5.78 44.51 27.36
CA ASN A 162 5.49 44.50 25.93
C ASN A 162 6.16 43.32 25.23
N THR A 163 7.44 43.04 25.53
CA THR A 163 8.13 41.90 24.92
C THR A 163 7.50 40.56 25.29
N ILE A 164 7.09 40.37 26.55
CA ILE A 164 6.36 39.16 26.97
C ILE A 164 5.01 39.04 26.24
N LEU A 165 4.24 40.12 26.16
CA LEU A 165 2.94 40.14 25.48
C LEU A 165 3.06 39.85 23.98
N GLU A 166 4.06 40.43 23.33
CA GLU A 166 4.31 40.20 21.91
C GLU A 166 4.76 38.75 21.66
N LEU A 167 5.60 38.18 22.52
CA LEU A 167 5.97 36.77 22.45
C LEU A 167 4.74 35.85 22.58
N GLY A 168 3.81 36.15 23.50
CA GLY A 168 2.55 35.42 23.62
C GLY A 168 1.71 35.47 22.33
N LYS A 169 1.64 36.66 21.71
CA LYS A 169 0.90 36.86 20.45
C LYS A 169 1.47 36.09 19.26
N TYR A 170 2.81 36.05 19.12
CA TYR A 170 3.47 35.48 17.94
C TYR A 170 3.88 34.01 18.09
N SER A 171 3.80 33.45 19.30
CA SER A 171 3.97 32.02 19.54
C SER A 171 2.71 31.19 19.22
N ASN A 172 1.76 31.72 18.44
CA ASN A 172 0.46 31.09 18.17
C ASN A 172 -0.29 30.69 19.46
N ASN A 173 -0.15 31.48 20.53
CA ASN A 173 -0.67 31.19 21.88
C ASN A 173 -0.15 29.87 22.49
N GLN A 174 0.99 29.33 22.03
CA GLN A 174 1.63 28.15 22.64
C GLN A 174 2.15 28.46 24.05
N ILE A 175 2.55 29.73 24.30
CA ILE A 175 3.02 30.17 25.61
C ILE A 175 1.81 30.50 26.49
N SER A 176 1.43 29.54 27.32
CA SER A 176 0.31 29.65 28.27
C SER A 176 0.70 30.27 29.63
N TYR A 177 1.97 30.56 29.84
CA TYR A 177 2.53 31.12 31.08
C TYR A 177 3.24 32.45 30.79
N SER A 178 3.67 33.17 31.83
CA SER A 178 4.56 34.33 31.64
C SER A 178 6.02 33.85 31.76
N PRO A 179 6.80 33.82 30.66
CA PRO A 179 8.20 33.43 30.74
C PRO A 179 8.98 34.35 31.68
N GLN A 180 9.97 33.78 32.37
CA GLN A 180 10.90 34.59 33.14
C GLN A 180 11.76 35.42 32.18
N LEU A 181 11.90 36.70 32.50
CA LEU A 181 12.68 37.65 31.71
C LEU A 181 13.87 38.14 32.54
N PHE A 182 15.04 38.13 31.92
CA PHE A 182 16.31 38.63 32.45
C PHE A 182 16.84 39.77 31.59
N THR A 183 17.59 40.69 32.17
CA THR A 183 18.22 41.82 31.46
C THR A 183 19.71 41.81 31.77
N ILE A 184 20.54 41.66 30.74
CA ILE A 184 21.97 41.45 30.91
C ILE A 184 22.79 42.31 29.93
N ASP A 185 23.88 42.88 30.43
CA ASP A 185 24.95 43.38 29.58
C ASP A 185 26.02 42.30 29.42
N CYS A 186 26.24 41.86 28.18
CA CYS A 186 27.25 40.83 27.89
C CYS A 186 28.63 41.43 27.61
N LEU A 187 28.76 42.76 27.53
CA LEU A 187 30.02 43.47 27.31
C LEU A 187 30.17 44.64 28.29
N PRO A 188 30.05 44.39 29.62
CA PRO A 188 30.17 45.44 30.62
C PRO A 188 31.59 46.03 30.62
N ILE A 189 31.71 47.35 30.80
CA ILE A 189 33.01 48.05 30.77
C ILE A 189 33.53 48.31 32.18
N ALA A 190 32.67 48.76 33.10
CA ALA A 190 33.06 49.04 34.47
C ALA A 190 32.94 47.80 35.38
N SER A 191 33.76 47.74 36.43
CA SER A 191 33.74 46.63 37.39
C SER A 191 32.37 46.41 38.05
N ALA A 192 31.67 47.49 38.40
CA ALA A 192 30.33 47.42 39.00
C ALA A 192 29.27 46.86 38.01
N GLU A 193 29.42 47.16 36.72
CA GLU A 193 28.56 46.59 35.67
C GLU A 193 28.85 45.10 35.49
N MET A 194 30.13 44.72 35.51
CA MET A 194 30.55 43.32 35.44
C MET A 194 29.97 42.52 36.61
N GLU A 195 30.05 43.02 37.85
CA GLU A 195 29.43 42.38 39.01
C GLU A 195 27.92 42.18 38.83
N THR A 196 27.23 43.17 38.28
CA THR A 196 25.78 43.08 38.00
C THR A 196 25.48 42.03 36.94
N SER A 197 26.24 42.00 35.84
CA SER A 197 26.06 41.01 34.78
C SER A 197 26.44 39.59 35.20
N LEU A 198 27.42 39.42 36.09
CA LEU A 198 27.78 38.13 36.68
C LEU A 198 26.68 37.59 37.59
N ALA A 199 26.10 38.45 38.43
CA ALA A 199 24.96 38.09 39.27
C ALA A 199 23.75 37.66 38.42
N GLU A 200 23.44 38.39 37.35
CA GLU A 200 22.36 38.03 36.42
C GLU A 200 22.64 36.73 35.67
N ARG A 201 23.88 36.52 35.19
CA ARG A 201 24.31 35.25 34.60
C ARG A 201 24.11 34.08 35.56
N THR A 202 24.48 34.24 36.83
CA THR A 202 24.26 33.23 37.87
C THR A 202 22.77 32.96 38.05
N ALA A 203 21.94 34.00 38.14
CA ALA A 203 20.48 33.88 38.27
C ALA A 203 19.84 33.14 37.08
N ILE A 204 20.28 33.43 35.84
CA ILE A 204 19.82 32.73 34.63
C ILE A 204 20.16 31.23 34.72
N ILE A 205 21.42 30.90 35.02
CA ILE A 205 21.87 29.50 35.10
C ILE A 205 21.14 28.74 36.20
N ASP A 206 20.97 29.35 37.37
CA ASP A 206 20.26 28.73 38.49
C ASP A 206 18.78 28.53 38.17
N HIS A 207 18.14 29.49 37.52
CA HIS A 207 16.76 29.35 37.06
C HIS A 207 16.61 28.19 36.07
N ILE A 208 17.49 28.08 35.07
CA ILE A 208 17.47 26.95 34.10
C ILE A 208 17.66 25.60 34.82
N ASN A 209 18.47 25.56 35.87
CA ASN A 209 18.68 24.34 36.65
C ASN A 209 17.41 23.85 37.36
N THR A 210 16.42 24.73 37.60
CA THR A 210 15.12 24.36 38.18
C THR A 210 14.20 23.63 37.19
N PHE A 211 14.46 23.76 35.88
CA PHE A 211 13.64 23.14 34.86
C PHE A 211 13.88 21.65 34.71
N LEU A 212 12.79 20.92 34.45
CA LEU A 212 12.83 19.53 34.01
C LEU A 212 13.28 19.47 32.53
N PRO A 213 14.18 18.54 32.15
CA PRO A 213 14.58 18.39 30.75
C PRO A 213 13.40 18.10 29.81
N ILE A 214 13.41 18.75 28.65
CA ILE A 214 12.53 18.51 27.52
C ILE A 214 13.18 17.47 26.63
N LYS A 215 12.47 16.37 26.36
CA LYS A 215 12.93 15.35 25.41
C LYS A 215 12.81 15.90 23.99
N VAL A 216 13.92 15.89 23.26
CA VAL A 216 14.02 16.35 21.86
C VAL A 216 14.63 15.27 20.97
N LYS A 217 14.41 14.00 21.32
CA LYS A 217 14.78 12.86 20.48
C LYS A 217 13.71 12.66 19.40
N ASP A 218 14.12 12.09 18.27
CA ASP A 218 13.24 11.64 17.18
C ASP A 218 12.36 12.76 16.61
N GLN A 219 12.83 14.00 16.68
CA GLN A 219 12.18 15.16 16.09
C GLN A 219 12.20 15.05 14.57
N LEU A 220 11.09 15.46 13.96
CA LEU A 220 10.92 15.53 12.52
C LEU A 220 11.20 16.95 12.02
N VAL A 221 11.53 17.08 10.74
CA VAL A 221 11.76 18.37 10.10
C VAL A 221 10.42 18.89 9.58
N ALA A 222 10.03 20.10 9.96
CA ALA A 222 8.83 20.75 9.42
C ALA A 222 9.04 21.10 7.93
N LYS A 223 8.04 20.87 7.09
CA LYS A 223 8.10 21.27 5.68
C LYS A 223 7.99 22.79 5.56
N THR A 224 8.90 23.39 4.81
CA THR A 224 8.81 24.80 4.43
C THR A 224 7.64 25.01 3.46
N ASP A 225 7.12 26.23 3.38
CA ASP A 225 6.00 26.56 2.48
C ASP A 225 6.33 26.23 1.01
N TYR A 226 7.61 26.39 0.63
CA TYR A 226 8.11 25.98 -0.68
C TYR A 226 7.98 24.47 -0.92
N ILE A 227 8.40 23.63 0.04
CA ILE A 227 8.24 22.16 -0.07
C ILE A 227 6.77 21.80 -0.13
N LYS A 228 5.92 22.44 0.68
CA LYS A 228 4.47 22.20 0.67
C LYS A 228 3.86 22.50 -0.70
N HIS A 229 4.31 23.56 -1.36
CA HIS A 229 3.88 23.88 -2.73
C HIS A 229 4.30 22.81 -3.75
N ILE A 230 5.56 22.33 -3.68
CA ILE A 230 6.01 21.21 -4.52
C ILE A 230 5.19 19.95 -4.24
N ASP A 231 4.92 19.66 -2.97
CA ASP A 231 4.14 18.50 -2.56
C ASP A 231 2.69 18.58 -3.00
N ALA A 232 2.09 19.77 -3.04
CA ALA A 232 0.75 19.97 -3.59
C ALA A 232 0.72 19.60 -5.08
N ALA A 233 1.68 20.09 -5.87
CA ALA A 233 1.78 19.76 -7.29
C ALA A 233 2.05 18.25 -7.53
N LYS A 234 2.95 17.66 -6.72
CA LYS A 234 3.22 16.22 -6.76
C LYS A 234 1.99 15.40 -6.38
N TYR A 235 1.26 15.83 -5.35
CA TYR A 235 0.03 15.18 -4.90
C TYR A 235 -1.04 15.17 -6.00
N GLU A 236 -1.27 16.29 -6.69
CA GLU A 236 -2.22 16.36 -7.80
C GLU A 236 -1.86 15.36 -8.92
N LYS A 237 -0.57 15.27 -9.27
CA LYS A 237 -0.09 14.28 -10.24
C LYS A 237 -0.36 12.84 -9.76
N LEU A 238 -0.03 12.54 -8.51
CA LEU A 238 -0.26 11.21 -7.92
C LEU A 238 -1.76 10.86 -7.86
N GLN A 239 -2.64 11.84 -7.60
CA GLN A 239 -4.09 11.62 -7.65
C GLN A 239 -4.57 11.26 -9.06
N GLY A 240 -4.01 11.92 -10.09
CA GLY A 240 -4.27 11.55 -11.48
C GLY A 240 -3.82 10.12 -11.80
N GLU A 241 -2.64 9.70 -11.33
CA GLU A 241 -2.14 8.33 -11.48
C GLU A 241 -3.03 7.31 -10.76
N ILE A 242 -3.43 7.58 -9.50
CA ILE A 242 -4.35 6.75 -8.72
C ILE A 242 -5.67 6.56 -9.45
N GLU A 243 -6.24 7.63 -10.03
CA GLU A 243 -7.47 7.53 -10.80
C GLU A 243 -7.28 6.70 -12.08
N GLY A 244 -6.14 6.86 -12.75
CA GLY A 244 -5.74 6.01 -13.87
C GLY A 244 -5.62 4.53 -13.50
N TYR A 245 -5.09 4.21 -12.32
CA TYR A 245 -5.04 2.83 -11.80
C TYR A 245 -6.43 2.29 -11.50
N LYS A 246 -7.32 3.07 -10.87
CA LYS A 246 -8.71 2.65 -10.62
C LYS A 246 -9.45 2.32 -11.90
N LYS A 247 -9.29 3.15 -12.94
CA LYS A 247 -9.91 2.92 -14.25
C LYS A 247 -9.41 1.61 -14.87
N ARG A 248 -8.09 1.40 -14.90
CA ARG A 248 -7.47 0.16 -15.42
C ARG A 248 -7.89 -1.07 -14.61
N LEU A 249 -7.96 -0.97 -13.28
CA LEU A 249 -8.47 -2.05 -12.43
C LEU A 249 -9.91 -2.43 -12.79
N LYS A 250 -10.79 -1.44 -12.98
CA LYS A 250 -12.18 -1.68 -13.40
C LYS A 250 -12.24 -2.41 -14.75
N GLU A 251 -11.44 -1.99 -15.72
CA GLU A 251 -11.34 -2.66 -17.03
C GLU A 251 -10.85 -4.11 -16.89
N GLN A 252 -9.79 -4.34 -16.12
CA GLN A 252 -9.23 -5.68 -15.90
C GLN A 252 -10.20 -6.61 -15.15
N TYR A 253 -10.95 -6.10 -14.18
CA TYR A 253 -12.00 -6.87 -13.52
C TYR A 253 -13.10 -7.31 -14.50
N GLN A 254 -13.55 -6.40 -15.36
CA GLN A 254 -14.57 -6.71 -16.38
C GLN A 254 -14.06 -7.73 -17.40
N GLU A 255 -12.80 -7.64 -17.81
CA GLU A 255 -12.19 -8.63 -18.71
C GLU A 255 -12.02 -9.99 -18.03
N SER A 256 -11.56 -10.01 -16.77
CA SER A 256 -11.42 -11.23 -15.97
C SER A 256 -12.78 -11.94 -15.82
N GLU A 257 -13.84 -11.18 -15.52
CA GLU A 257 -15.21 -11.71 -15.40
C GLU A 257 -15.70 -12.32 -16.72
N LYS A 258 -15.47 -11.66 -17.86
CA LYS A 258 -15.81 -12.22 -19.18
C LYS A 258 -15.07 -13.53 -19.46
N VAL A 259 -13.78 -13.62 -19.13
CA VAL A 259 -13.00 -14.85 -19.33
C VAL A 259 -13.50 -15.98 -18.43
N LEU A 260 -13.91 -15.66 -17.20
CA LEU A 260 -14.50 -16.62 -16.27
C LEU A 260 -15.85 -17.12 -16.77
N ASP A 261 -16.70 -16.24 -17.28
CA ASP A 261 -17.98 -16.61 -17.89
C ASP A 261 -17.81 -17.54 -19.10
N GLU A 262 -16.83 -17.26 -19.97
CA GLU A 262 -16.50 -18.14 -21.09
C GLU A 262 -15.98 -19.51 -20.61
N THR A 263 -15.22 -19.53 -19.50
CA THR A 263 -14.79 -20.79 -18.86
C THR A 263 -15.99 -21.62 -18.41
N HIS A 264 -16.96 -21.02 -17.71
CA HIS A 264 -18.17 -21.71 -17.26
C HIS A 264 -19.07 -22.18 -18.41
N LYS A 265 -19.18 -21.39 -19.49
CA LYS A 265 -19.87 -21.83 -20.71
C LYS A 265 -19.22 -23.07 -21.31
N LYS A 266 -17.88 -23.15 -21.32
CA LYS A 266 -17.14 -24.31 -21.83
C LYS A 266 -17.31 -25.52 -20.90
N GLU A 267 -17.27 -25.35 -19.58
CA GLU A 267 -17.54 -26.41 -18.60
C GLU A 267 -18.94 -27.03 -18.75
N THR A 268 -19.96 -26.18 -18.97
CA THR A 268 -21.33 -26.65 -19.22
C THR A 268 -21.41 -27.49 -20.49
N LYS A 269 -20.76 -27.06 -21.58
CA LYS A 269 -20.69 -27.82 -22.84
C LYS A 269 -19.93 -29.15 -22.69
N ILE A 270 -18.82 -29.15 -21.95
CA ILE A 270 -18.06 -30.36 -21.62
C ILE A 270 -18.98 -31.37 -20.93
N THR A 271 -19.72 -30.94 -19.91
CA THR A 271 -20.66 -31.79 -19.16
C THR A 271 -21.75 -32.37 -20.07
N GLN A 272 -22.28 -31.58 -21.01
CA GLN A 272 -23.25 -32.04 -22.00
C GLN A 272 -22.65 -33.12 -22.93
N ILE A 273 -21.47 -32.88 -23.48
CA ILE A 273 -20.77 -33.83 -24.36
C ILE A 273 -20.44 -35.13 -23.61
N GLU A 274 -19.98 -35.04 -22.36
CA GLU A 274 -19.73 -36.22 -21.52
C GLU A 274 -20.98 -37.05 -21.28
N SER A 275 -22.13 -36.40 -21.04
CA SER A 275 -23.43 -37.07 -20.92
C SER A 275 -23.83 -37.75 -22.24
N GLU A 276 -23.61 -37.11 -23.38
CA GLU A 276 -23.88 -37.69 -24.71
C GLU A 276 -22.98 -38.89 -25.00
N ILE A 277 -21.67 -38.79 -24.73
CA ILE A 277 -20.72 -39.90 -24.82
C ILE A 277 -21.20 -41.08 -23.98
N LYS A 278 -21.59 -40.84 -22.72
CA LYS A 278 -22.08 -41.90 -21.83
C LYS A 278 -23.36 -42.57 -22.36
N ASN A 279 -24.27 -41.79 -22.94
CA ASN A 279 -25.48 -42.32 -23.57
C ASN A 279 -25.14 -43.17 -24.82
N LEU A 280 -24.23 -42.70 -25.67
CA LEU A 280 -23.75 -43.43 -26.84
C LEU A 280 -23.06 -44.74 -26.45
N GLU A 281 -22.21 -44.73 -25.43
CA GLU A 281 -21.52 -45.92 -24.91
C GLU A 281 -22.52 -46.93 -24.33
N THR A 282 -23.58 -46.46 -23.67
CA THR A 282 -24.64 -47.31 -23.14
C THR A 282 -25.43 -47.97 -24.28
N ASN A 283 -25.84 -47.20 -25.29
CA ASN A 283 -26.55 -47.71 -26.47
C ASN A 283 -25.69 -48.70 -27.27
N LEU A 284 -24.40 -48.40 -27.41
CA LEU A 284 -23.44 -49.28 -28.07
C LEU A 284 -23.32 -50.61 -27.31
N ARG A 285 -23.25 -50.56 -25.97
CA ARG A 285 -23.16 -51.76 -25.12
C ARG A 285 -24.42 -52.63 -25.20
N ASP A 286 -25.61 -52.03 -25.26
CA ASP A 286 -26.88 -52.78 -25.38
C ASP A 286 -27.02 -53.47 -26.75
N LYS A 287 -26.63 -52.79 -27.82
CA LYS A 287 -26.74 -53.31 -29.20
C LYS A 287 -25.62 -54.26 -29.58
N ASN A 288 -24.41 -54.06 -29.05
CA ASN A 288 -23.25 -54.89 -29.37
C ASN A 288 -23.11 -56.07 -28.40
N THR A 289 -24.15 -56.91 -28.35
CA THR A 289 -24.18 -58.13 -27.54
C THR A 289 -24.41 -59.36 -28.43
N THR A 290 -24.13 -60.53 -27.87
CA THR A 290 -24.45 -61.83 -28.46
C THR A 290 -25.87 -62.29 -28.11
N GLU A 291 -26.70 -61.41 -27.56
CA GLU A 291 -28.10 -61.73 -27.24
C GLU A 291 -28.86 -62.02 -28.54
N GLU A 292 -29.69 -63.05 -28.51
CA GLU A 292 -30.47 -63.49 -29.67
C GLU A 292 -31.67 -62.58 -29.91
N VAL A 293 -31.84 -62.15 -31.15
CA VAL A 293 -32.97 -61.36 -31.63
C VAL A 293 -33.56 -62.01 -32.87
N VAL A 294 -34.87 -61.85 -33.06
CA VAL A 294 -35.57 -62.43 -34.21
C VAL A 294 -35.01 -61.80 -35.51
N ALA A 295 -34.51 -62.68 -36.38
CA ALA A 295 -34.01 -62.35 -37.72
C ALA A 295 -35.13 -62.47 -38.75
N ALA A 296 -35.90 -63.55 -38.68
CA ALA A 296 -37.05 -63.80 -39.53
C ALA A 296 -38.02 -64.75 -38.81
N HIS A 297 -39.31 -64.63 -39.12
CA HIS A 297 -40.35 -65.47 -38.53
C HIS A 297 -41.29 -65.95 -39.62
N TRP A 298 -41.59 -67.24 -39.60
CA TRP A 298 -42.61 -67.85 -40.44
C TRP A 298 -43.61 -68.56 -39.56
N SER A 299 -44.88 -68.39 -39.89
CA SER A 299 -45.98 -69.10 -39.23
C SER A 299 -47.00 -69.53 -40.26
N ILE A 300 -47.65 -70.65 -39.95
CA ILE A 300 -48.79 -71.17 -40.70
C ILE A 300 -49.89 -71.50 -39.71
N SER A 301 -51.11 -71.08 -40.07
CA SER A 301 -52.33 -71.35 -39.33
C SER A 301 -53.40 -71.73 -40.35
N GLU A 302 -53.42 -73.01 -40.75
CA GLU A 302 -54.40 -73.52 -41.70
C GLU A 302 -55.45 -74.37 -40.99
N ASP A 303 -56.69 -73.86 -40.98
CA ASP A 303 -57.87 -74.56 -40.52
C ASP A 303 -58.37 -75.59 -41.53
N TRP A 304 -59.06 -76.61 -41.03
CA TRP A 304 -59.47 -77.82 -41.74
C TRP A 304 -60.18 -77.62 -43.10
N ARG A 305 -59.69 -78.30 -44.16
CA ARG A 305 -60.43 -78.58 -45.42
C ARG A 305 -60.37 -80.08 -45.73
N MET A 306 -61.52 -80.71 -46.00
CA MET A 306 -61.72 -82.16 -46.03
C MET A 306 -60.77 -82.93 -46.98
N LEU A 307 -60.19 -84.04 -46.47
CA LEU A 307 -59.63 -85.21 -47.18
C LEU A 307 -58.23 -85.12 -47.86
N ARG A 308 -57.27 -84.34 -47.34
CA ARG A 308 -55.84 -84.48 -47.76
C ARG A 308 -54.87 -84.55 -46.57
N TRP A 309 -53.82 -85.36 -46.68
CA TRP A 309 -52.63 -85.24 -45.84
C TRP A 309 -51.91 -83.95 -46.27
N PHE A 310 -51.63 -83.06 -45.31
CA PHE A 310 -51.01 -81.77 -45.59
C PHE A 310 -49.55 -81.81 -45.15
N THR A 311 -48.67 -81.95 -46.13
CA THR A 311 -47.26 -81.58 -45.99
C THR A 311 -47.11 -80.19 -46.58
N ARG A 312 -46.60 -79.25 -45.78
CA ARG A 312 -46.31 -77.88 -46.23
C ARG A 312 -44.83 -77.62 -46.15
N ASP A 313 -44.25 -77.24 -47.28
CA ASP A 313 -42.88 -76.75 -47.31
C ASP A 313 -42.86 -75.34 -46.70
N PHE A 314 -41.84 -75.07 -45.90
CA PHE A 314 -41.53 -73.72 -45.46
C PHE A 314 -40.11 -73.35 -45.89
N ASN A 315 -39.93 -72.08 -46.23
CA ASN A 315 -38.64 -71.48 -46.53
C ASN A 315 -38.61 -70.11 -45.87
N ILE A 316 -37.83 -69.99 -44.79
CA ILE A 316 -37.50 -68.70 -44.20
C ILE A 316 -36.21 -68.23 -44.82
N GLU A 317 -36.23 -67.07 -45.46
CA GLU A 317 -35.03 -66.38 -45.90
C GLU A 317 -34.82 -65.16 -45.00
N SER A 318 -33.58 -65.00 -44.54
CA SER A 318 -33.15 -63.88 -43.72
C SER A 318 -32.07 -63.11 -44.48
N PRO A 319 -32.16 -61.77 -44.55
CA PRO A 319 -31.06 -60.96 -45.08
C PRO A 319 -29.81 -61.04 -44.19
N LEU A 320 -30.01 -61.40 -42.92
CA LEU A 320 -28.99 -61.50 -41.87
C LEU A 320 -28.59 -62.95 -41.60
N GLU A 321 -27.39 -63.15 -41.07
CA GLU A 321 -26.89 -64.48 -40.70
C GLU A 321 -27.75 -65.10 -39.58
N ILE A 322 -28.29 -66.29 -39.83
CA ILE A 322 -29.11 -67.06 -38.88
C ILE A 322 -28.17 -67.88 -38.00
N THR A 323 -28.08 -67.53 -36.73
CA THR A 323 -27.24 -68.23 -35.75
C THR A 323 -27.97 -69.38 -35.08
N ARG A 324 -29.29 -69.25 -34.90
CA ARG A 324 -30.14 -70.27 -34.26
C ARG A 324 -31.55 -70.24 -34.84
N TYR A 325 -32.31 -71.32 -34.68
CA TYR A 325 -33.75 -71.30 -34.86
C TYR A 325 -34.49 -72.03 -33.75
N THR A 326 -35.76 -71.70 -33.56
CA THR A 326 -36.69 -72.48 -32.75
C THR A 326 -37.93 -72.80 -33.55
N THR A 327 -38.49 -73.97 -33.29
CA THR A 327 -39.77 -74.38 -33.86
C THR A 327 -40.83 -74.42 -32.74
N TRP A 328 -42.06 -74.10 -33.08
CA TRP A 328 -43.22 -74.25 -32.20
C TRP A 328 -44.36 -74.88 -33.00
N SER A 329 -45.08 -75.83 -32.40
CA SER A 329 -46.29 -76.40 -32.97
C SER A 329 -47.32 -76.69 -31.89
N ASN A 330 -48.57 -76.86 -32.29
CA ASN A 330 -49.67 -77.29 -31.42
C ASN A 330 -49.59 -78.77 -30.97
N GLN A 331 -48.40 -79.38 -30.98
CA GLN A 331 -48.11 -80.80 -30.71
C GLN A 331 -48.75 -81.79 -31.70
N LYS A 332 -49.47 -81.31 -32.72
CA LYS A 332 -50.16 -82.13 -33.72
C LYS A 332 -49.50 -82.04 -35.10
N CYS A 333 -48.43 -81.26 -35.20
CA CYS A 333 -47.59 -81.14 -36.37
C CYS A 333 -46.16 -81.56 -36.03
N GLU A 334 -45.51 -82.23 -36.98
CA GLU A 334 -44.10 -82.61 -36.89
C GLU A 334 -43.32 -81.87 -37.98
N PHE A 335 -42.17 -81.32 -37.61
CA PHE A 335 -41.25 -80.73 -38.57
C PHE A 335 -40.29 -81.80 -39.08
N LYS A 336 -40.13 -81.90 -40.40
CA LYS A 336 -39.26 -82.86 -41.08
C LYS A 336 -38.32 -82.14 -42.04
N GLU A 337 -37.17 -82.76 -42.31
CA GLU A 337 -36.21 -82.30 -43.32
C GLU A 337 -35.74 -80.85 -43.10
N ILE A 338 -35.59 -80.41 -41.84
CA ILE A 338 -35.11 -79.06 -41.56
C ILE A 338 -33.64 -78.95 -41.94
N ALA A 339 -33.34 -78.12 -42.94
CA ALA A 339 -32.00 -77.73 -43.33
C ALA A 339 -31.81 -76.24 -43.03
N GLN A 340 -30.85 -75.93 -42.18
CA GLN A 340 -30.41 -74.56 -41.93
C GLN A 340 -29.17 -74.26 -42.77
N THR A 341 -29.17 -73.09 -43.39
CA THR A 341 -28.01 -72.42 -43.98
C THR A 341 -27.78 -71.11 -43.25
N ALA A 342 -26.66 -70.42 -43.53
CA ALA A 342 -26.38 -69.13 -42.93
C ALA A 342 -27.48 -68.07 -43.16
N LYS A 343 -28.32 -68.19 -44.21
CA LYS A 343 -29.35 -67.19 -44.54
C LYS A 343 -30.75 -67.75 -44.75
N SER A 344 -30.93 -69.05 -44.69
CA SER A 344 -32.24 -69.65 -44.89
C SER A 344 -32.46 -70.90 -44.05
N ILE A 345 -33.71 -71.11 -43.62
CA ILE A 345 -34.16 -72.35 -42.98
C ILE A 345 -35.27 -72.90 -43.85
N LYS A 346 -35.05 -74.10 -44.38
CA LYS A 346 -36.01 -74.81 -45.23
C LYS A 346 -36.39 -76.11 -44.57
N GLY A 347 -37.62 -76.55 -44.77
CA GLY A 347 -38.07 -77.85 -44.29
C GLY A 347 -39.54 -78.06 -44.59
N LYS A 348 -40.10 -79.10 -44.00
CA LYS A 348 -41.51 -79.47 -44.16
C LYS A 348 -42.19 -79.53 -42.80
N VAL A 349 -43.46 -79.16 -42.75
CA VAL A 349 -44.32 -79.41 -41.61
C VAL A 349 -45.47 -80.33 -42.03
N GLU A 350 -45.64 -81.41 -41.29
CA GLU A 350 -46.67 -82.41 -41.53
C GLU A 350 -47.69 -82.39 -40.40
N GLY A 351 -48.97 -82.16 -40.75
CA GLY A 351 -50.08 -82.26 -39.81
C GLY A 351 -50.60 -83.70 -39.67
N ARG A 352 -51.00 -84.10 -38.46
CA ARG A 352 -51.70 -85.39 -38.25
C ARG A 352 -53.14 -85.35 -38.80
N PHE A 353 -53.62 -86.49 -39.31
CA PHE A 353 -54.97 -86.68 -39.85
C PHE A 353 -56.07 -86.12 -38.92
N MET A 354 -57.07 -85.43 -39.48
CA MET A 354 -58.21 -84.82 -38.76
C MET A 354 -57.95 -83.53 -37.96
N ARG A 355 -56.78 -82.86 -38.11
CA ARG A 355 -56.44 -81.63 -37.34
C ARG A 355 -55.71 -80.58 -38.19
N GLY A 356 -55.97 -79.29 -37.95
CA GLY A 356 -55.33 -78.17 -38.66
C GLY A 356 -53.84 -78.00 -38.33
N ILE A 357 -53.09 -77.36 -39.25
CA ILE A 357 -51.64 -77.12 -39.09
C ILE A 357 -51.43 -75.76 -38.43
N TYR A 358 -50.89 -75.79 -37.21
CA TYR A 358 -50.45 -74.59 -36.49
C TYR A 358 -49.01 -74.79 -36.10
N ALA A 359 -48.14 -74.08 -36.81
CA ALA A 359 -46.71 -74.23 -36.65
C ALA A 359 -46.02 -72.90 -36.95
N SER A 360 -44.93 -72.63 -36.25
CA SER A 360 -44.08 -71.49 -36.53
C SER A 360 -42.62 -71.86 -36.40
N VAL A 361 -41.79 -71.25 -37.23
CA VAL A 361 -40.35 -71.33 -37.14
C VAL A 361 -39.83 -69.90 -36.99
N THR A 362 -39.02 -69.68 -35.95
CA THR A 362 -38.42 -68.38 -35.67
C THR A 362 -36.91 -68.53 -35.84
N ALA A 363 -36.36 -67.80 -36.80
CA ALA A 363 -34.92 -67.66 -36.99
C ALA A 363 -34.41 -66.53 -36.09
N TYR A 364 -33.33 -66.80 -35.37
CA TYR A 364 -32.64 -65.86 -34.52
C TYR A 364 -31.27 -65.51 -35.11
N THR A 365 -30.85 -64.29 -34.88
CA THR A 365 -29.49 -63.79 -35.12
C THR A 365 -29.02 -63.08 -33.85
N GLU A 366 -27.73 -62.77 -33.75
CA GLU A 366 -27.21 -61.98 -32.63
C GLU A 366 -27.47 -60.49 -32.83
N LYS A 367 -27.72 -59.75 -31.75
CA LYS A 367 -27.93 -58.28 -31.81
C LYS A 367 -26.81 -57.56 -32.57
N ARG A 368 -25.53 -57.94 -32.34
CA ARG A 368 -24.39 -57.34 -33.04
C ARG A 368 -24.41 -57.52 -34.57
N ILE A 369 -25.03 -58.61 -35.07
CA ILE A 369 -25.18 -58.87 -36.50
C ILE A 369 -26.37 -58.05 -37.04
N LYS A 370 -27.50 -58.07 -36.32
CA LYS A 370 -28.71 -57.32 -36.71
C LYS A 370 -28.49 -55.81 -36.74
N TYR A 371 -27.71 -55.28 -35.81
CA TYR A 371 -27.47 -53.84 -35.63
C TYR A 371 -26.08 -53.40 -36.09
N ALA A 372 -25.41 -54.14 -36.98
CA ALA A 372 -24.03 -53.86 -37.39
C ALA A 372 -23.84 -52.42 -37.93
N ASP A 373 -24.74 -51.94 -38.78
CA ASP A 373 -24.68 -50.59 -39.34
C ASP A 373 -24.90 -49.51 -38.27
N GLU A 374 -25.85 -49.73 -37.34
CA GLU A 374 -26.10 -48.84 -36.22
C GLU A 374 -24.91 -48.79 -35.26
N ILE A 375 -24.26 -49.93 -35.00
CA ILE A 375 -23.04 -50.02 -34.19
C ILE A 375 -21.90 -49.24 -34.84
N ALA A 376 -21.73 -49.36 -36.16
CA ALA A 376 -20.73 -48.59 -36.90
C ALA A 376 -21.03 -47.08 -36.84
N ASP A 377 -22.30 -46.68 -36.93
CA ASP A 377 -22.70 -45.28 -36.78
C ASP A 377 -22.47 -44.73 -35.37
N LEU A 378 -22.86 -45.49 -34.34
CA LEU A 378 -22.62 -45.17 -32.93
C LEU A 378 -21.12 -44.99 -32.66
N ASN A 379 -20.27 -45.88 -33.17
CA ASN A 379 -18.82 -45.75 -33.03
C ASN A 379 -18.28 -44.48 -33.71
N ARG A 380 -18.76 -44.13 -34.91
CA ARG A 380 -18.37 -42.89 -35.60
C ARG A 380 -18.82 -41.64 -34.84
N ARG A 381 -20.04 -41.65 -34.28
CA ARG A 381 -20.54 -40.57 -33.43
C ARG A 381 -19.72 -40.45 -32.15
N LEU A 382 -19.47 -41.56 -31.46
CA LEU A 382 -18.68 -41.60 -30.24
C LEU A 382 -17.26 -41.05 -30.45
N LYS A 383 -16.61 -41.41 -31.56
CA LYS A 383 -15.29 -40.87 -31.92
C LYS A 383 -15.34 -39.34 -32.10
N ARG A 384 -16.33 -38.83 -32.84
CA ARG A 384 -16.51 -37.38 -33.05
C ARG A 384 -16.76 -36.63 -31.74
N GLU A 385 -17.62 -37.15 -30.86
CA GLU A 385 -17.88 -36.51 -29.57
C GLU A 385 -16.64 -36.51 -28.66
N LYS A 386 -15.84 -37.57 -28.69
CA LYS A 386 -14.56 -37.62 -27.95
C LYS A 386 -13.55 -36.59 -28.50
N GLU A 387 -13.49 -36.39 -29.81
CA GLU A 387 -12.67 -35.34 -30.42
C GLU A 387 -13.16 -33.94 -30.00
N PHE A 388 -14.47 -33.68 -30.04
CA PHE A 388 -15.03 -32.41 -29.54
C PHE A 388 -14.74 -32.18 -28.06
N LEU A 389 -14.83 -33.21 -27.22
CA LEU A 389 -14.49 -33.13 -25.81
C LEU A 389 -13.04 -32.70 -25.57
N ILE A 390 -12.10 -33.23 -26.36
CA ILE A 390 -10.68 -32.87 -26.27
C ILE A 390 -10.48 -31.39 -26.63
N ASP A 391 -11.09 -30.93 -27.72
CA ASP A 391 -10.98 -29.54 -28.16
C ASP A 391 -11.61 -28.57 -27.15
N HIS A 392 -12.79 -28.90 -26.61
CA HIS A 392 -13.44 -28.09 -25.58
C HIS A 392 -12.65 -28.02 -24.27
N ASN A 393 -12.01 -29.12 -23.84
CA ASN A 393 -11.11 -29.10 -22.68
C ASN A 393 -9.89 -28.21 -22.93
N ARG A 394 -9.30 -28.26 -24.14
CA ARG A 394 -8.17 -27.39 -24.50
C ARG A 394 -8.55 -25.91 -24.45
N ASP A 395 -9.73 -25.55 -24.95
CA ASP A 395 -10.27 -24.20 -24.87
C ASP A 395 -10.48 -23.75 -23.42
N ARG A 396 -11.09 -24.61 -22.58
CA ARG A 396 -11.29 -24.31 -21.16
C ARG A 396 -9.95 -24.02 -20.47
N ASP A 397 -8.95 -24.86 -20.68
CA ASP A 397 -7.63 -24.69 -20.07
C ASP A 397 -6.93 -23.40 -20.56
N LYS A 398 -7.17 -22.99 -21.81
CA LYS A 398 -6.70 -21.70 -22.33
C LYS A 398 -7.34 -20.53 -21.59
N TYR A 399 -8.66 -20.53 -21.41
CA TYR A 399 -9.36 -19.46 -20.67
C TYR A 399 -8.99 -19.44 -19.19
N GLN A 400 -8.80 -20.60 -18.55
CA GLN A 400 -8.31 -20.65 -17.16
C GLN A 400 -6.92 -20.02 -17.01
N LYS A 401 -6.00 -20.28 -17.95
CA LYS A 401 -4.67 -19.64 -17.96
C LYS A 401 -4.77 -18.14 -18.19
N GLU A 402 -5.66 -17.69 -19.06
CA GLU A 402 -5.90 -16.27 -19.32
C GLU A 402 -6.48 -15.57 -18.08
N HIS A 403 -7.45 -16.19 -17.41
CA HIS A 403 -8.01 -15.69 -16.15
C HIS A 403 -6.95 -15.59 -15.04
N ALA A 404 -6.06 -16.59 -14.92
CA ALA A 404 -4.96 -16.55 -13.96
C ALA A 404 -4.02 -15.36 -14.22
N LYS A 405 -3.64 -15.11 -15.48
CA LYS A 405 -2.82 -13.93 -15.86
C LYS A 405 -3.51 -12.61 -15.52
N LYS A 406 -4.82 -12.51 -15.80
CA LYS A 406 -5.61 -11.32 -15.47
C LYS A 406 -5.67 -11.07 -13.96
N LYS A 407 -5.80 -12.13 -13.16
CA LYS A 407 -5.76 -12.05 -11.70
C LYS A 407 -4.41 -11.55 -11.20
N GLU A 408 -3.29 -12.04 -11.75
CA GLU A 408 -1.95 -11.54 -11.43
C GLU A 408 -1.79 -10.05 -11.76
N GLU A 409 -2.26 -9.62 -12.94
CA GLU A 409 -2.24 -8.21 -13.37
C GLU A 409 -3.06 -7.31 -12.43
N ILE A 410 -4.23 -7.77 -11.98
CA ILE A 410 -5.07 -7.07 -11.00
C ILE A 410 -4.34 -6.87 -9.68
N GLU A 411 -3.64 -7.89 -9.17
CA GLU A 411 -2.89 -7.78 -7.91
C GLU A 411 -1.71 -6.80 -8.05
N LEU A 412 -0.96 -6.85 -9.15
CA LEU A 412 0.12 -5.88 -9.43
C LEU A 412 -0.41 -4.44 -9.49
N LEU A 413 -1.55 -4.22 -10.16
CA LEU A 413 -2.16 -2.89 -10.23
C LEU A 413 -2.60 -2.36 -8.86
N LYS A 414 -3.08 -3.24 -7.97
CA LYS A 414 -3.42 -2.87 -6.58
C LYS A 414 -2.18 -2.49 -5.78
N GLU A 415 -1.11 -3.26 -5.91
CA GLU A 415 0.17 -2.99 -5.25
C GLU A 415 0.71 -1.61 -5.66
N CYS A 416 0.83 -1.35 -6.96
CA CYS A 416 1.25 -0.04 -7.47
C CYS A 416 0.33 1.08 -6.96
N MET A 417 -0.99 0.90 -7.00
CA MET A 417 -1.93 1.92 -6.50
C MET A 417 -1.75 2.19 -5.01
N ASN A 418 -1.43 1.17 -4.20
CA ASN A 418 -1.19 1.33 -2.77
C ASN A 418 0.12 2.07 -2.48
N GLU A 419 1.19 1.78 -3.24
CA GLU A 419 2.45 2.53 -3.18
C GLU A 419 2.22 4.01 -3.53
N THR A 420 1.53 4.29 -4.66
CA THR A 420 1.21 5.66 -5.08
C THR A 420 0.36 6.39 -4.02
N LYS A 421 -0.59 5.70 -3.37
CA LYS A 421 -1.37 6.26 -2.26
C LYS A 421 -0.52 6.57 -1.04
N ALA A 422 0.45 5.72 -0.71
CA ALA A 422 1.37 5.97 0.39
C ALA A 422 2.23 7.22 0.12
N ASP A 423 2.73 7.37 -1.11
CA ASP A 423 3.48 8.55 -1.54
C ASP A 423 2.60 9.81 -1.54
N ALA A 424 1.35 9.72 -2.01
CA ALA A 424 0.41 10.83 -1.96
C ALA A 424 0.14 11.26 -0.51
N LYS A 425 -0.01 10.30 0.42
CA LYS A 425 -0.18 10.59 1.85
C LYS A 425 1.04 11.31 2.42
N LYS A 426 2.26 10.93 2.04
CA LYS A 426 3.49 11.61 2.47
C LYS A 426 3.52 13.07 2.03
N CYS A 427 3.02 13.40 0.84
CA CYS A 427 2.91 14.80 0.37
C CYS A 427 2.02 15.64 1.29
N CYS A 428 0.96 15.06 1.88
CA CYS A 428 0.05 15.78 2.77
C CYS A 428 0.56 15.97 4.21
N LEU A 429 1.65 15.31 4.61
CA LEU A 429 2.21 15.48 5.95
C LEU A 429 2.89 16.85 6.10
N ASP A 430 2.76 17.49 7.26
CA ASP A 430 3.46 18.76 7.57
C ASP A 430 4.93 18.58 7.93
N PHE A 431 5.34 17.34 8.21
CA PHE A 431 6.67 16.99 8.68
C PHE A 431 7.27 15.89 7.81
N MET A 432 8.59 15.76 7.85
CA MET A 432 9.38 14.77 7.13
C MET A 432 10.54 14.28 8.00
N THR A 433 11.07 13.09 7.72
CA THR A 433 12.29 12.62 8.41
C THR A 433 13.50 13.45 8.01
N ILE A 434 14.61 13.32 8.75
CA ILE A 434 15.87 14.00 8.40
C ILE A 434 16.35 13.55 7.01
N GLU A 435 16.24 12.26 6.71
CA GLU A 435 16.65 11.67 5.43
C GLU A 435 15.80 12.20 4.28
N GLU A 436 14.47 12.27 4.47
CA GLU A 436 13.55 12.86 3.50
C GLU A 436 13.87 14.34 3.28
N ALA A 437 14.13 15.10 4.35
CA ALA A 437 14.50 16.51 4.27
C ALA A 437 15.82 16.74 3.53
N MET A 438 16.83 15.90 3.78
CA MET A 438 18.11 15.96 3.06
C MET A 438 17.93 15.65 1.56
N ALA A 439 17.13 14.62 1.22
CA ALA A 439 16.83 14.31 -0.17
C ALA A 439 16.11 15.48 -0.87
N ARG A 440 15.21 16.18 -0.16
CA ARG A 440 14.58 17.41 -0.68
C ARG A 440 15.56 18.55 -0.86
N LEU A 441 16.47 18.76 0.09
CA LEU A 441 17.50 19.80 -0.03
C LEU A 441 18.34 19.60 -1.30
N ASP A 442 18.69 18.36 -1.64
CA ASP A 442 19.41 18.03 -2.87
C ASP A 442 18.59 18.32 -4.15
N GLU A 443 17.26 18.25 -4.09
CA GLU A 443 16.36 18.67 -5.19
C GLU A 443 16.33 20.20 -5.35
N LEU A 444 16.52 20.95 -4.26
CA LEU A 444 16.46 22.42 -4.25
C LEU A 444 17.73 23.07 -4.78
N VAL A 445 18.89 22.47 -4.57
CA VAL A 445 20.16 23.02 -5.07
C VAL A 445 20.11 22.92 -6.60
N PRO A 446 19.98 24.04 -7.34
CA PRO A 446 19.94 23.98 -8.79
C PRO A 446 21.23 23.30 -9.23
N ARG A 447 21.10 22.20 -9.96
CA ARG A 447 22.26 21.57 -10.61
C ARG A 447 22.91 22.66 -11.45
N LYS A 448 24.01 23.23 -10.94
CA LYS A 448 24.82 24.20 -11.68
C LYS A 448 25.22 23.48 -12.97
N LYS A 449 24.53 23.83 -14.05
CA LYS A 449 24.82 23.34 -15.39
C LYS A 449 26.05 24.04 -15.93
#